data_AF-A0A2M9TW84-F1
#
_entry.id   AF-A0A2M9TW84-F1
#
_cell.length_a   1.000
_cell.length_b   1.000
_cell.length_c   1.000
_cell.angle_alpha   90.00
_cell.angle_beta   90.00
_cell.angle_gamma   90.00
#
_symmetry.space_group_name_H-M   'P 1'
#
loop_
_entity.id
_entity.type
_entity.pdbx_description
1 polymer ?
#
loop_
_entity_poly.entity_id
_entity_poly.type
_entity_poly.pdbx_seq_one_letter_code
_entity_poly.pdbx_strand_id
1 'polypeptide(L)'
;MSRSFKDYIGISLKGLAMGAADVIPGVSGGTIAFITGIYEELITSIGNINLGLFKTLKEKGIKPFWEELNGNFLISLAIGIGISLFTLMRLAHYLIESHPIKIWAFFFGLVLASVWFVAKQVTKWRLSTYIIFALGAIIAFGVTQLTPAGGANSNFYFFFAGAIAICAMILPGISGAFILLLLGVYKDASEAVSRLDFEIILIFGLGGITGLLTFSKLLKWLFSNYKNMTLALLGGFILGSLNKIWPWKEVLKTEIIGGKTRIIAERSVLPANFDGENHMIFAIFLFIVGFLTIILLEKIGDKKTN
;
A
#
# COMPACT_ATOMS: atom_id res chain seq x y z
N MET A 1 22.96 23.90 -8.84
CA MET A 1 22.52 24.08 -10.24
C MET A 1 21.02 24.31 -10.23
N SER A 2 20.52 25.43 -10.78
CA SER A 2 19.08 25.68 -10.86
C SER A 2 18.46 24.71 -11.86
N ARG A 3 17.46 23.92 -11.43
CA ARG A 3 16.70 23.04 -12.32
C ARG A 3 15.93 23.84 -13.36
N SER A 4 15.86 23.30 -14.56
CA SER A 4 14.99 23.81 -15.62
C SER A 4 13.54 23.35 -15.40
N PHE A 5 12.59 24.00 -16.09
CA PHE A 5 11.19 23.58 -16.09
C PHE A 5 11.00 22.13 -16.56
N LYS A 6 11.81 21.67 -17.52
CA LYS A 6 11.79 20.29 -18.03
C LYS A 6 12.17 19.27 -16.95
N ASP A 7 13.10 19.62 -16.07
CA ASP A 7 13.50 18.75 -14.96
C ASP A 7 12.34 18.55 -13.98
N TYR A 8 11.56 19.60 -13.72
CA TYR A 8 10.38 19.53 -12.86
C TYR A 8 9.22 18.75 -13.50
N ILE A 9 9.04 18.81 -14.82
CA ILE A 9 8.16 17.89 -15.53
C ILE A 9 8.64 16.45 -15.34
N GLY A 10 9.94 16.20 -15.49
CA GLY A 10 10.54 14.88 -15.25
C GLY A 10 10.27 14.37 -13.83
N ILE A 11 10.40 15.23 -12.82
CA ILE A 11 10.07 14.90 -11.42
C ILE A 11 8.58 14.59 -11.27
N SER A 12 7.71 15.37 -11.91
CA SER A 12 6.26 15.14 -11.88
C SER A 12 5.88 13.79 -12.50
N LEU A 13 6.50 13.41 -13.63
CA LEU A 13 6.29 12.09 -14.24
C LEU A 13 6.78 10.95 -13.36
N LYS A 14 7.90 11.13 -12.65
CA LYS A 14 8.35 10.16 -11.63
C LYS A 14 7.36 10.08 -10.47
N GLY A 15 6.81 11.21 -10.03
CA GLY A 15 5.74 11.27 -9.03
C GLY A 15 4.48 10.54 -9.48
N LEU A 16 4.11 10.66 -10.76
CA LEU A 16 2.99 9.91 -11.34
C LEU A 16 3.25 8.41 -11.27
N ALA A 17 4.44 7.95 -11.65
CA ALA A 17 4.80 6.54 -11.54
C ALA A 17 4.81 6.04 -10.08
N MET A 18 5.28 6.87 -9.13
CA MET A 18 5.23 6.55 -7.69
C MET A 18 3.79 6.42 -7.19
N GLY A 19 2.92 7.38 -7.52
CA GLY A 19 1.52 7.31 -7.13
C GLY A 19 0.80 6.11 -7.73
N ALA A 20 1.17 5.68 -8.95
CA ALA A 20 0.62 4.48 -9.58
C ALA A 20 1.01 3.22 -8.82
N ALA A 21 2.28 3.13 -8.42
CA ALA A 21 2.76 2.07 -7.54
C ALA A 21 2.02 2.05 -6.20
N ASP A 22 1.76 3.20 -5.60
CA ASP A 22 1.09 3.28 -4.30
C ASP A 22 -0.41 2.97 -4.35
N VAL A 23 -1.06 3.02 -5.52
CA VAL A 23 -2.44 2.52 -5.70
C VAL A 23 -2.45 0.99 -5.81
N ILE A 24 -1.47 0.39 -6.47
CA ILE A 24 -1.48 -1.04 -6.80
C ILE A 24 -0.94 -1.86 -5.61
N PRO A 25 -1.76 -2.75 -5.00
CA PRO A 25 -1.29 -3.59 -3.91
C PRO A 25 -0.08 -4.44 -4.31
N GLY A 26 0.96 -4.40 -3.47
CA GLY A 26 2.19 -5.18 -3.69
C GLY A 26 3.29 -4.42 -4.45
N VAL A 27 3.00 -3.23 -4.98
CA VAL A 27 4.01 -2.33 -5.55
C VAL A 27 4.28 -1.19 -4.55
N SER A 28 5.55 -0.79 -4.39
CA SER A 28 5.95 0.28 -3.47
C SER A 28 6.42 1.52 -4.24
N GLY A 29 5.82 2.69 -3.97
CA GLY A 29 6.27 3.97 -4.53
C GLY A 29 7.72 4.30 -4.16
N GLY A 30 8.19 3.85 -2.99
CA GLY A 30 9.61 3.96 -2.60
C GLY A 30 10.55 3.20 -3.54
N THR A 31 10.14 2.01 -4.02
CA THR A 31 10.89 1.26 -5.04
C THR A 31 10.94 2.01 -6.37
N ILE A 32 9.84 2.65 -6.79
CA ILE A 32 9.83 3.49 -7.99
C ILE A 32 10.71 4.72 -7.83
N ALA A 33 10.68 5.39 -6.68
CA ALA A 33 11.56 6.51 -6.37
C ALA A 33 13.04 6.11 -6.47
N PHE A 34 13.37 4.90 -5.99
CA PHE A 34 14.71 4.35 -6.06
C PHE A 34 15.13 4.04 -7.51
N ILE A 35 14.30 3.29 -8.24
CA ILE A 35 14.56 2.94 -9.66
C ILE A 35 14.68 4.20 -10.52
N THR A 36 13.91 5.25 -10.23
CA THR A 36 13.96 6.52 -10.99
C THR A 36 15.03 7.50 -10.51
N GLY A 37 15.78 7.14 -9.47
CA GLY A 37 16.94 7.88 -8.96
C GLY A 37 16.61 9.13 -8.15
N ILE A 38 15.40 9.24 -7.61
CA ILE A 38 14.97 10.40 -6.80
C ILE A 38 14.81 10.06 -5.31
N TYR A 39 15.06 8.81 -4.91
CA TYR A 39 14.86 8.34 -3.54
C TYR A 39 15.70 9.11 -2.52
N GLU A 40 17.01 9.25 -2.74
CA GLU A 40 17.91 9.98 -1.83
C GLU A 40 17.49 11.44 -1.67
N GLU A 41 17.13 12.10 -2.77
CA GLU A 41 16.65 13.47 -2.74
C GLU A 41 15.32 13.59 -1.97
N LEU A 42 14.40 12.63 -2.16
CA LEU A 42 13.14 12.59 -1.43
C LEU A 42 13.34 12.43 0.07
N ILE A 43 14.12 11.43 0.47
CA ILE A 43 14.39 11.17 1.90
C ILE A 43 15.13 12.34 2.53
N THR A 44 16.09 12.96 1.83
CA THR A 44 16.79 14.16 2.30
C THR A 44 15.82 15.32 2.48
N SER A 45 14.96 15.58 1.49
CA SER A 45 13.99 16.70 1.54
C SER A 45 12.97 16.50 2.67
N ILE A 46 12.50 15.26 2.90
CA ILE A 46 11.64 14.93 4.04
C ILE A 46 12.40 15.07 5.36
N GLY A 47 13.66 14.64 5.42
CA GLY A 47 14.51 14.74 6.61
C GLY A 47 14.80 16.19 7.05
N ASN A 48 14.72 17.14 6.13
CA ASN A 48 14.83 18.56 6.44
C ASN A 48 13.60 19.10 7.21
N ILE A 49 12.48 18.37 7.25
CA ILE A 49 11.29 18.76 8.02
C ILE A 49 11.54 18.52 9.51
N ASN A 50 12.12 19.50 10.17
CA ASN A 50 12.43 19.49 11.59
C ASN A 50 12.14 20.85 12.24
N LEU A 51 12.31 20.96 13.57
CA LEU A 51 12.08 22.21 14.31
C LEU A 51 12.95 23.38 13.80
N GLY A 52 14.14 23.09 13.27
CA GLY A 52 15.04 24.07 12.66
C GLY A 52 14.44 24.72 11.41
N LEU A 53 13.80 23.93 10.53
CA LEU A 53 13.14 24.44 9.34
C LEU A 53 12.02 25.44 9.69
N PHE A 54 11.21 25.14 10.70
CA PHE A 54 10.16 26.06 11.17
C PHE A 54 10.75 27.34 11.80
N LYS A 55 11.92 27.24 12.42
CA LYS A 55 12.66 28.41 12.90
C LYS A 55 13.17 29.27 11.73
N THR A 56 13.69 28.66 10.66
CA THR A 56 14.08 29.37 9.43
C THR A 56 12.91 30.16 8.84
N LEU A 57 11.70 29.58 8.80
CA LEU A 57 10.51 30.29 8.32
C LEU A 57 10.23 31.57 9.14
N LYS A 58 10.33 31.46 10.47
CA LYS A 58 10.05 32.57 11.39
C LYS A 58 11.12 33.66 11.35
N GLU A 59 12.39 33.29 11.21
CA GLU A 59 13.52 34.23 11.34
C GLU A 59 14.02 34.79 10.00
N LYS A 60 14.00 33.98 8.93
CA LYS A 60 14.61 34.30 7.64
C LYS A 60 13.59 34.43 6.50
N GLY A 61 12.32 34.13 6.77
CA GLY A 61 11.22 34.26 5.81
C GLY A 61 11.04 33.07 4.87
N ILE A 62 10.13 33.22 3.91
CA ILE A 62 9.61 32.13 3.07
C ILE A 62 10.66 31.59 2.09
N LYS A 63 11.48 32.46 1.49
CA LYS A 63 12.44 32.03 0.45
C LYS A 63 13.52 31.09 0.99
N PRO A 64 14.26 31.41 2.08
CA PRO A 64 15.22 30.48 2.67
C PRO A 64 14.56 29.19 3.18
N PHE A 65 13.35 29.29 3.74
CA PHE A 65 12.57 28.11 4.13
C PHE A 65 12.29 27.18 2.94
N TRP A 66 11.87 27.75 1.80
CA TRP A 66 11.54 26.98 0.60
C TRP A 66 12.77 26.29 -0.02
N GLU A 67 13.92 26.97 0.02
CA GLU A 67 15.20 26.42 -0.43
C GLU A 67 15.70 25.31 0.51
N GLU A 68 15.64 25.51 1.84
CA GLU A 68 16.02 24.52 2.85
C GLU A 68 15.13 23.26 2.79
N LEU A 69 13.83 23.44 2.52
CA LEU A 69 12.87 22.34 2.34
C LEU A 69 13.05 21.58 1.01
N ASN A 70 13.72 22.16 0.01
CA ASN A 70 13.68 21.70 -1.38
C ASN A 70 12.24 21.72 -1.96
N GLY A 71 11.51 22.82 -1.71
CA GLY A 71 10.07 22.92 -1.99
C GLY A 71 9.69 22.71 -3.46
N ASN A 72 10.51 23.15 -4.42
CA ASN A 72 10.25 22.95 -5.85
C ASN A 72 10.26 21.47 -6.25
N PHE A 73 11.17 20.68 -5.66
CA PHE A 73 11.21 19.23 -5.88
C PHE A 73 9.95 18.57 -5.29
N LEU A 74 9.66 18.86 -4.02
CA LEU A 74 8.53 18.26 -3.31
C LEU A 74 7.20 18.59 -3.97
N ILE A 75 6.98 19.84 -4.40
CA ILE A 75 5.72 20.22 -5.04
C ILE A 75 5.56 19.57 -6.41
N SER A 76 6.63 19.49 -7.22
CA SER A 76 6.59 18.82 -8.52
C SER A 76 6.27 17.34 -8.36
N LEU A 77 6.91 16.69 -7.38
CA LEU A 77 6.67 15.28 -7.07
C LEU A 77 5.24 15.06 -6.56
N ALA A 78 4.78 15.90 -5.63
CA ALA A 78 3.45 15.83 -5.05
C ALA A 78 2.35 16.05 -6.08
N ILE A 79 2.54 16.94 -7.07
CA ILE A 79 1.62 17.11 -8.20
C ILE A 79 1.50 15.80 -8.98
N GLY A 80 2.62 15.16 -9.32
CA GLY A 80 2.64 13.88 -10.00
C GLY A 80 1.91 12.78 -9.24
N ILE A 81 2.25 12.62 -7.95
CA ILE A 81 1.60 11.65 -7.06
C ILE A 81 0.11 11.95 -6.95
N GLY A 82 -0.29 13.20 -6.73
CA GLY A 82 -1.68 13.61 -6.59
C GLY A 82 -2.52 13.34 -7.84
N ILE A 83 -1.99 13.66 -9.03
CA ILE A 83 -2.65 13.32 -10.31
C ILE A 83 -2.86 11.81 -10.41
N SER A 84 -1.83 11.03 -10.10
CA SER A 84 -1.90 9.58 -10.18
C SER A 84 -2.89 8.99 -9.18
N LEU A 85 -2.84 9.42 -7.91
CA LEU A 85 -3.77 8.94 -6.88
C LEU A 85 -5.21 9.26 -7.28
N PHE A 86 -5.48 10.49 -7.74
CA PHE A 86 -6.82 10.87 -8.14
C PHE A 86 -7.34 10.07 -9.34
N THR A 87 -6.52 9.92 -10.39
CA THR A 87 -6.93 9.24 -11.63
C THR A 87 -6.98 7.72 -11.47
N LEU A 88 -5.91 7.11 -10.94
CA LEU A 88 -5.81 5.65 -10.82
C LEU A 88 -6.64 5.09 -9.68
N MET A 89 -6.84 5.82 -8.58
CA MET A 89 -7.74 5.33 -7.53
C MET A 89 -9.20 5.31 -8.00
N ARG A 90 -9.62 6.29 -8.82
CA ARG A 90 -10.93 6.26 -9.51
C ARG A 90 -11.06 5.07 -10.44
N LEU A 91 -10.03 4.83 -11.26
CA LEU A 91 -10.00 3.68 -12.15
C LEU A 91 -10.05 2.36 -11.37
N ALA A 92 -9.24 2.23 -10.31
CA ALA A 92 -9.21 1.05 -9.45
C ALA A 92 -10.58 0.80 -8.81
N HIS A 93 -11.21 1.83 -8.24
CA HIS A 93 -12.56 1.74 -7.68
C HIS A 93 -13.57 1.27 -8.73
N TYR A 94 -13.60 1.91 -9.90
CA TYR A 94 -14.49 1.53 -11.00
C TYR A 94 -14.28 0.07 -11.43
N LEU A 95 -13.03 -0.37 -11.59
CA LEU A 95 -12.73 -1.73 -12.03
C LEU A 95 -13.03 -2.79 -10.95
N ILE A 96 -12.87 -2.47 -9.67
CA ILE A 96 -13.25 -3.36 -8.56
C ILE A 96 -14.76 -3.57 -8.53
N GLU A 97 -15.54 -2.54 -8.86
CA GLU A 97 -17.00 -2.63 -8.91
C GLU A 97 -17.52 -3.31 -10.19
N SER A 98 -16.98 -2.94 -11.35
CA SER A 98 -17.45 -3.43 -12.66
C SER A 98 -16.87 -4.79 -13.05
N HIS A 99 -15.64 -5.10 -12.60
CA HIS A 99 -14.89 -6.28 -13.00
C HIS A 99 -14.18 -6.96 -11.81
N PRO A 100 -14.91 -7.30 -10.72
CA PRO A 100 -14.33 -7.75 -9.47
C PRO A 100 -13.43 -8.98 -9.65
N ILE A 101 -13.90 -10.03 -10.33
CA ILE A 101 -13.12 -11.27 -10.52
C ILE A 101 -11.77 -10.98 -11.19
N LYS A 102 -11.77 -10.14 -12.22
CA LYS A 102 -10.58 -9.81 -13.00
C LYS A 102 -9.54 -9.06 -12.16
N ILE A 103 -9.99 -8.02 -11.44
CA ILE A 103 -9.09 -7.17 -10.63
C ILE A 103 -8.61 -7.90 -9.39
N TRP A 104 -9.49 -8.66 -8.71
CA TRP A 104 -9.08 -9.47 -7.58
C TRP A 104 -8.10 -10.56 -8.00
N ALA A 105 -8.25 -11.18 -9.17
CA ALA A 105 -7.27 -12.13 -9.67
C ALA A 105 -5.91 -11.49 -9.96
N PHE A 106 -5.90 -10.30 -10.57
CA PHE A 106 -4.67 -9.52 -10.77
C PHE A 106 -3.99 -9.17 -9.44
N PHE A 107 -4.73 -8.64 -8.46
CA PHE A 107 -4.23 -8.33 -7.12
C PHE A 107 -3.76 -9.57 -6.38
N PHE A 108 -4.46 -10.69 -6.49
CA PHE A 108 -4.05 -11.95 -5.90
C PHE A 108 -2.69 -12.39 -6.44
N GLY A 109 -2.46 -12.28 -7.75
CA GLY A 109 -1.16 -12.55 -8.37
C GLY A 109 -0.04 -11.65 -7.83
N LEU A 110 -0.28 -10.33 -7.77
CA LEU A 110 0.67 -9.36 -7.21
C LEU A 110 1.03 -9.69 -5.76
N VAL A 111 0.02 -9.92 -4.92
CA VAL A 111 0.20 -10.18 -3.49
C VAL A 111 0.88 -11.52 -3.26
N LEU A 112 0.56 -12.56 -4.03
CA LEU A 112 1.25 -13.84 -3.96
C LEU A 112 2.74 -13.71 -4.31
N ALA A 113 3.08 -12.92 -5.32
CA ALA A 113 4.47 -12.61 -5.63
C ALA A 113 5.16 -11.87 -4.47
N SER A 114 4.46 -10.96 -3.79
CA SER A 114 4.97 -10.30 -2.59
C SER A 114 5.23 -11.28 -1.43
N VAL A 115 4.42 -12.32 -1.24
CA VAL A 115 4.70 -13.39 -0.25
C VAL A 115 6.06 -14.01 -0.54
N TRP A 116 6.27 -14.41 -1.80
CA TRP A 116 7.51 -15.05 -2.23
C TRP A 116 8.72 -14.12 -2.02
N PHE A 117 8.58 -12.85 -2.41
CA PHE A 117 9.64 -11.85 -2.26
C PHE A 117 10.01 -11.61 -0.79
N VAL A 118 9.01 -11.38 0.07
CA VAL A 118 9.24 -11.18 1.52
C VAL A 118 9.89 -12.42 2.13
N ALA A 119 9.45 -13.63 1.75
CA ALA A 119 10.06 -14.88 2.21
C ALA A 119 11.53 -15.03 1.75
N LYS A 120 11.88 -14.57 0.54
CA LYS A 120 13.25 -14.58 0.01
C LYS A 120 14.20 -13.63 0.76
N GLN A 121 13.68 -12.56 1.37
CA GLN A 121 14.47 -11.65 2.21
C GLN A 121 14.83 -12.24 3.59
N VAL A 122 14.17 -13.33 3.99
CA VAL A 122 14.50 -14.06 5.23
C VAL A 122 15.83 -14.81 5.02
N THR A 123 16.88 -14.34 5.69
CA THR A 123 18.25 -14.87 5.50
C THR A 123 18.48 -16.24 6.12
N LYS A 124 17.74 -16.58 7.20
CA LYS A 124 17.87 -17.85 7.92
C LYS A 124 16.50 -18.36 8.34
N TRP A 125 16.11 -19.50 7.79
CA TRP A 125 14.91 -20.22 8.19
C TRP A 125 15.23 -21.23 9.28
N ARG A 126 14.84 -20.91 10.51
CA ARG A 126 14.87 -21.83 11.66
C ARG A 126 13.46 -22.27 11.99
N LEU A 127 13.31 -23.31 12.81
CA LEU A 127 11.99 -23.79 13.24
C LEU A 127 11.11 -22.66 13.81
N SER A 128 11.68 -21.76 14.62
CA SER A 128 10.98 -20.59 15.14
C SER A 128 10.48 -19.64 14.04
N THR A 129 11.22 -19.47 12.96
CA THR A 129 10.84 -18.64 11.80
C THR A 129 9.66 -19.24 11.04
N TYR A 130 9.66 -20.57 10.81
CA TYR A 130 8.54 -21.27 10.20
C TYR A 130 7.28 -21.19 11.08
N ILE A 131 7.43 -21.36 12.40
CA ILE A 131 6.32 -21.23 13.34
C ILE A 131 5.73 -19.82 13.28
N ILE A 132 6.57 -18.78 13.31
CA ILE A 132 6.10 -17.39 13.24
C ILE A 132 5.40 -17.08 11.91
N PHE A 133 5.92 -17.60 10.80
CA PHE A 133 5.26 -17.47 9.50
C PHE A 133 3.87 -18.13 9.51
N ALA A 134 3.77 -19.37 9.99
CA ALA A 134 2.52 -20.10 10.07
C ALA A 134 1.51 -19.41 11.01
N LEU A 135 1.97 -18.95 12.18
CA LEU A 135 1.14 -18.17 13.10
C LEU A 135 0.63 -16.89 12.46
N GLY A 136 1.49 -16.16 11.74
CA GLY A 136 1.08 -15.00 10.95
C GLY A 136 -0.04 -15.37 9.98
N ALA A 137 0.16 -16.39 9.15
CA ALA A 137 -0.83 -16.83 8.17
C ALA A 137 -2.17 -17.22 8.81
N ILE A 138 -2.13 -17.97 9.92
CA ILE A 138 -3.34 -18.39 10.64
C ILE A 138 -4.07 -17.19 11.25
N ILE A 139 -3.35 -16.28 11.90
CA ILE A 139 -3.93 -15.07 12.51
C ILE A 139 -4.57 -14.20 11.43
N ALA A 140 -3.84 -13.89 10.36
CA ALA A 140 -4.36 -13.07 9.27
C ALA A 140 -5.57 -13.73 8.60
N PHE A 141 -5.50 -15.02 8.30
CA PHE A 141 -6.63 -15.77 7.75
C PHE A 141 -7.84 -15.70 8.68
N GLY A 142 -7.65 -15.92 9.99
CA GLY A 142 -8.70 -15.78 11.00
C GLY A 142 -9.32 -14.38 10.99
N VAL A 143 -8.50 -13.33 10.96
CA VAL A 143 -8.96 -11.94 10.84
C VAL A 143 -9.77 -11.73 9.56
N THR A 144 -9.41 -12.36 8.43
CA THR A 144 -10.21 -12.22 7.18
C THR A 144 -11.61 -12.83 7.27
N GLN A 145 -11.83 -13.79 8.17
CA GLN A 145 -13.12 -14.45 8.38
C GLN A 145 -13.98 -13.71 9.41
N LEU A 146 -13.38 -12.85 10.23
CA LEU A 146 -14.12 -11.98 11.12
C LEU A 146 -14.87 -10.97 10.26
N THR A 147 -16.19 -11.13 10.19
CA THR A 147 -17.08 -10.06 9.75
C THR A 147 -16.81 -8.86 10.64
N PRO A 148 -16.59 -7.63 10.12
CA PRO A 148 -16.47 -6.46 10.97
C PRO A 148 -17.76 -6.30 11.76
N ALA A 149 -17.79 -6.82 12.99
CA ALA A 149 -18.90 -6.73 13.91
C ALA A 149 -18.97 -5.27 14.38
N GLY A 150 -19.58 -4.42 13.57
CA GLY A 150 -19.62 -2.98 13.80
C GLY A 150 -18.41 -2.25 13.22
N GLY A 151 -18.53 -1.82 11.95
CA GLY A 151 -17.93 -0.58 11.51
C GLY A 151 -16.52 -0.63 10.92
N ALA A 152 -16.45 -0.99 9.64
CA ALA A 152 -15.58 -0.29 8.68
C ALA A 152 -15.96 1.22 8.52
N ASN A 153 -16.85 1.74 9.37
CA ASN A 153 -17.31 3.13 9.47
C ASN A 153 -16.81 3.82 10.75
N SER A 154 -15.95 3.19 11.54
CA SER A 154 -15.34 3.90 12.66
C SER A 154 -14.16 4.73 12.15
N ASN A 155 -14.21 6.04 12.36
CA ASN A 155 -13.09 6.94 12.14
C ASN A 155 -11.82 6.42 12.86
N PHE A 156 -11.97 5.75 14.01
CA PHE A 156 -10.84 5.08 14.67
C PHE A 156 -10.20 3.98 13.83
N TYR A 157 -10.99 3.22 13.08
CA TYR A 157 -10.44 2.14 12.25
C TYR A 157 -9.61 2.68 11.09
N PHE A 158 -10.07 3.75 10.42
CA PHE A 158 -9.28 4.44 9.40
C PHE A 158 -8.03 5.10 9.98
N PHE A 159 -8.10 5.64 11.19
CA PHE A 159 -6.95 6.19 11.89
C PHE A 159 -5.87 5.11 12.11
N PHE A 160 -6.23 3.96 12.68
CA PHE A 160 -5.28 2.87 12.91
C PHE A 160 -4.78 2.25 11.60
N ALA A 161 -5.66 2.11 10.59
CA ALA A 161 -5.25 1.62 9.28
C ALA A 161 -4.23 2.55 8.62
N GLY A 162 -4.44 3.87 8.68
CA GLY A 162 -3.49 4.87 8.21
C GLY A 162 -2.16 4.80 8.95
N ALA A 163 -2.20 4.67 10.29
CA ALA A 163 -1.01 4.51 11.11
C ALA A 163 -0.17 3.31 10.68
N ILE A 164 -0.78 2.12 10.56
CA ILE A 164 -0.07 0.88 10.22
C ILE A 164 0.42 0.93 8.76
N ALA A 165 -0.42 1.37 7.82
CA ALA A 165 -0.08 1.41 6.40
C ALA A 165 1.09 2.36 6.11
N ILE A 166 1.08 3.58 6.65
CA ILE A 166 2.17 4.54 6.44
C ILE A 166 3.45 4.08 7.15
N CYS A 167 3.35 3.47 8.33
CA CYS A 167 4.50 2.86 8.98
C CYS A 167 5.15 1.75 8.13
N ALA A 168 4.34 0.93 7.48
CA ALA A 168 4.82 -0.12 6.60
C ALA A 168 5.51 0.44 5.34
N MET A 169 5.02 1.55 4.80
CA MET A 169 5.60 2.21 3.61
C MET A 169 7.02 2.76 3.83
N ILE A 170 7.44 2.99 5.08
CA ILE A 170 8.82 3.40 5.39
C ILE A 170 9.81 2.31 5.01
N LEU A 171 9.40 1.05 5.09
CA LEU A 171 10.26 -0.06 4.79
C LEU A 171 10.23 -0.38 3.29
N PRO A 172 11.40 -0.32 2.61
CA PRO A 172 11.47 -0.59 1.19
C PRO A 172 11.00 -2.01 0.90
N GLY A 173 10.11 -2.14 -0.09
CA GLY A 173 9.53 -3.42 -0.50
C GLY A 173 8.24 -3.82 0.22
N ILE A 174 7.72 -3.00 1.16
CA ILE A 174 6.39 -3.21 1.75
C ILE A 174 5.45 -2.09 1.27
N SER A 175 4.34 -2.47 0.63
CA SER A 175 3.35 -1.55 0.05
C SER A 175 2.26 -1.18 1.07
N GLY A 176 1.98 0.12 1.23
CA GLY A 176 0.90 0.60 2.10
C GLY A 176 -0.47 0.15 1.62
N ALA A 177 -0.74 0.22 0.31
CA ALA A 177 -1.98 -0.29 -0.29
C ALA A 177 -2.19 -1.78 0.00
N PHE A 178 -1.11 -2.55 0.02
CA PHE A 178 -1.18 -3.94 0.42
C PHE A 178 -1.59 -4.10 1.91
N ILE A 179 -1.04 -3.31 2.83
CA ILE A 179 -1.49 -3.32 4.23
C ILE A 179 -2.97 -2.92 4.34
N LEU A 180 -3.45 -1.97 3.55
CA LEU A 180 -4.88 -1.62 3.54
C LEU A 180 -5.76 -2.77 3.03
N LEU A 181 -5.24 -3.56 2.10
CA LEU A 181 -5.87 -4.78 1.61
C LEU A 181 -5.98 -5.83 2.74
N LEU A 182 -4.90 -6.01 3.52
CA LEU A 182 -4.86 -6.89 4.70
C LEU A 182 -5.93 -6.53 5.70
N LEU A 183 -6.05 -5.23 5.98
CA LEU A 183 -7.03 -4.68 6.91
C LEU A 183 -8.44 -4.63 6.29
N GLY A 184 -8.62 -5.00 5.01
CA GLY A 184 -9.91 -4.98 4.35
C GLY A 184 -10.50 -3.58 4.10
N VAL A 185 -9.73 -2.51 4.37
CA VAL A 185 -10.16 -1.11 4.19
C VAL A 185 -9.79 -0.54 2.83
N TYR A 186 -9.05 -1.27 2.01
CA TYR A 186 -8.56 -0.75 0.72
C TYR A 186 -9.69 -0.24 -0.17
N LYS A 187 -10.82 -0.98 -0.27
CA LYS A 187 -11.97 -0.54 -1.09
C LYS A 187 -12.57 0.77 -0.56
N ASP A 188 -12.75 0.89 0.75
CA ASP A 188 -13.32 2.08 1.36
C ASP A 188 -12.36 3.28 1.29
N ALA A 189 -11.06 3.06 1.50
CA ALA A 189 -10.04 4.09 1.33
C ALA A 189 -9.94 4.56 -0.13
N SER A 190 -10.05 3.62 -1.08
CA SER A 190 -10.09 3.91 -2.51
C SER A 190 -11.32 4.74 -2.88
N GLU A 191 -12.50 4.39 -2.34
CA GLU A 191 -13.72 5.15 -2.52
C GLU A 191 -13.62 6.56 -1.92
N ALA A 192 -13.07 6.69 -0.70
CA ALA A 192 -12.87 7.97 -0.04
C ALA A 192 -12.00 8.92 -0.87
N VAL A 193 -10.87 8.44 -1.39
CA VAL A 193 -10.00 9.23 -2.28
C VAL A 193 -10.70 9.56 -3.60
N SER A 194 -11.38 8.58 -4.20
CA SER A 194 -12.12 8.75 -5.47
C SER A 194 -13.18 9.86 -5.37
N ARG A 195 -13.92 9.90 -4.26
CA ARG A 195 -15.00 10.85 -3.96
C ARG A 195 -14.53 12.12 -3.24
N LEU A 196 -13.24 12.25 -2.94
CA LEU A 196 -12.68 13.35 -2.13
C LEU A 196 -13.38 13.50 -0.77
N ASP A 197 -13.60 12.38 -0.08
CA ASP A 197 -14.10 12.36 1.29
C ASP A 197 -12.99 12.86 2.24
N PHE A 198 -12.95 14.17 2.45
CA PHE A 198 -11.91 14.84 3.23
C PHE A 198 -11.89 14.40 4.70
N GLU A 199 -13.01 13.96 5.26
CA GLU A 199 -13.06 13.48 6.64
C GLU A 199 -12.22 12.20 6.78
N ILE A 200 -12.50 11.18 5.97
CA ILE A 200 -11.76 9.92 6.01
C ILE A 200 -10.30 10.14 5.62
N ILE A 201 -10.02 10.93 4.58
CA ILE A 201 -8.66 11.23 4.13
C ILE A 201 -7.85 11.90 5.24
N LEU A 202 -8.44 12.88 5.94
CA LEU A 202 -7.76 13.60 7.02
C LEU A 202 -7.49 12.66 8.21
N ILE A 203 -8.48 11.87 8.62
CA ILE A 203 -8.33 10.91 9.72
C ILE A 203 -7.26 9.87 9.41
N PHE A 204 -7.28 9.33 8.18
CA PHE A 204 -6.27 8.41 7.69
C PHE A 204 -4.87 9.04 7.73
N GLY A 205 -4.75 10.28 7.23
CA GLY A 205 -3.51 11.03 7.23
C GLY A 205 -2.98 11.31 8.64
N LEU A 206 -3.84 11.72 9.57
CA LEU A 206 -3.50 11.93 10.98
C LEU A 206 -3.03 10.63 11.64
N GLY A 207 -3.71 9.53 11.35
CA GLY A 207 -3.29 8.19 11.73
C GLY A 207 -1.89 7.88 11.26
N GLY A 208 -1.63 8.10 9.96
CA GLY A 208 -0.32 7.91 9.35
C GLY A 208 0.80 8.73 9.98
N ILE A 209 0.58 10.03 10.19
CA ILE A 209 1.54 10.91 10.87
C ILE A 209 1.81 10.40 12.28
N THR A 210 0.76 10.08 13.03
CA THR A 210 0.88 9.58 14.40
C THR A 210 1.65 8.26 14.43
N GLY A 211 1.31 7.32 13.55
CA GLY A 211 2.01 6.05 13.42
C GLY A 211 3.48 6.25 13.08
N LEU A 212 3.79 7.10 12.09
CA LEU A 212 5.16 7.42 11.71
C LEU A 212 5.98 7.94 12.90
N LEU A 213 5.38 8.77 13.77
CA LEU A 213 6.07 9.32 14.94
C LEU A 213 6.21 8.32 16.10
N THR A 214 5.22 7.44 16.32
CA THR A 214 5.18 6.55 17.48
C THR A 214 5.73 5.14 17.20
N PHE A 215 5.38 4.54 16.06
CA PHE A 215 5.70 3.17 15.68
C PHE A 215 7.01 3.02 14.89
N SER A 216 7.55 4.09 14.30
CA SER A 216 8.80 4.02 13.53
C SER A 216 9.98 3.49 14.35
N LYS A 217 10.06 3.86 15.63
CA LYS A 217 11.11 3.36 16.54
C LYS A 217 10.96 1.86 16.80
N LEU A 218 9.73 1.39 17.02
CA LEU A 218 9.45 -0.03 17.24
C LEU A 218 9.78 -0.87 16.00
N LEU A 219 9.31 -0.44 14.83
CA LEU A 219 9.60 -1.14 13.57
C LEU A 219 11.10 -1.16 13.28
N LYS A 220 11.79 -0.04 13.46
CA LYS A 220 13.25 0.01 13.31
C LYS A 220 13.93 -0.97 14.26
N TRP A 221 13.51 -1.01 15.53
CA TRP A 221 14.05 -1.95 16.51
C TRP A 221 13.79 -3.42 16.13
N LEU A 222 12.57 -3.77 15.68
CA LEU A 222 12.22 -5.11 15.21
C LEU A 222 13.06 -5.54 14.00
N PHE A 223 13.26 -4.65 13.03
CA PHE A 223 14.08 -4.95 11.85
C PHE A 223 15.58 -5.01 12.15
N SER A 224 16.08 -4.27 13.14
CA SER A 224 17.48 -4.35 13.56
C SER A 224 17.78 -5.59 14.40
N ASN A 225 16.86 -6.04 15.25
CA ASN A 225 17.11 -7.12 16.22
C ASN A 225 16.46 -8.46 15.83
N TYR A 226 15.33 -8.44 15.14
CA TYR A 226 14.48 -9.61 14.84
C TYR A 226 14.10 -9.67 13.36
N LYS A 227 14.99 -9.24 12.45
CA LYS A 227 14.73 -9.12 11.00
C LYS A 227 14.01 -10.35 10.40
N ASN A 228 14.60 -11.54 10.58
CA ASN A 228 14.06 -12.77 9.98
C ASN A 228 12.68 -13.14 10.52
N MET A 229 12.45 -12.96 11.83
CA MET A 229 11.15 -13.23 12.45
C MET A 229 10.09 -12.22 11.99
N THR A 230 10.47 -10.95 11.89
CA THR A 230 9.57 -9.87 11.43
C THR A 230 9.17 -10.09 9.98
N LEU A 231 10.13 -10.39 9.09
CA LEU A 231 9.86 -10.73 7.70
C LEU A 231 9.01 -12.00 7.56
N ALA A 232 9.26 -13.03 8.36
CA ALA A 232 8.46 -14.25 8.37
C ALA A 232 7.01 -13.98 8.84
N LEU A 233 6.82 -13.19 9.90
CA LEU A 233 5.50 -12.81 10.38
C LEU A 233 4.73 -12.03 9.31
N LEU A 234 5.38 -11.04 8.69
CA LEU A 234 4.80 -10.26 7.61
C LEU A 234 4.42 -11.15 6.43
N GLY A 235 5.35 -11.98 5.93
CA GLY A 235 5.09 -12.95 4.86
C GLY A 235 3.92 -13.88 5.16
N GLY A 236 3.82 -14.33 6.42
CA GLY A 236 2.67 -15.08 6.93
C GLY A 236 1.38 -14.27 6.84
N PHE A 237 1.36 -13.03 7.34
CA PHE A 237 0.20 -12.14 7.20
C PHE A 237 -0.21 -11.92 5.75
N ILE A 238 0.77 -11.76 4.84
CA ILE A 238 0.50 -11.66 3.40
C ILE A 238 -0.19 -12.92 2.90
N LEU A 239 0.36 -14.10 3.21
CA LEU A 239 -0.20 -15.36 2.75
C LEU A 239 -1.63 -15.59 3.30
N GLY A 240 -1.85 -15.37 4.59
CA GLY A 240 -3.15 -15.57 5.23
C GLY A 240 -4.24 -14.64 4.69
N SER A 241 -3.85 -13.44 4.25
CA SER A 241 -4.78 -12.44 3.71
C SER A 241 -5.27 -12.71 2.29
N LEU A 242 -4.61 -13.62 1.56
CA LEU A 242 -4.96 -13.94 0.18
C LEU A 242 -6.43 -14.35 0.06
N ASN A 243 -7.00 -14.95 1.11
CA ASN A 243 -8.43 -15.24 1.19
C ASN A 243 -9.32 -14.00 1.02
N LYS A 244 -8.92 -12.84 1.56
CA LYS A 244 -9.69 -11.60 1.44
C LYS A 244 -9.67 -11.03 0.03
N ILE A 245 -8.75 -11.44 -0.83
CA ILE A 245 -8.68 -11.01 -2.23
C ILE A 245 -8.90 -12.15 -3.20
N TRP A 246 -9.43 -13.26 -2.71
CA TRP A 246 -9.81 -14.37 -3.57
C TRP A 246 -10.86 -13.92 -4.59
N PRO A 247 -10.72 -14.24 -5.90
CA PRO A 247 -11.57 -13.66 -6.95
C PRO A 247 -13.03 -14.10 -6.89
N TRP A 248 -13.28 -15.31 -6.41
CA TRP A 248 -14.62 -15.93 -6.42
C TRP A 248 -15.19 -15.96 -5.02
N LYS A 249 -16.09 -15.02 -4.72
CA LYS A 249 -16.76 -14.92 -3.44
C LYS A 249 -18.26 -14.89 -3.58
N GLU A 250 -18.91 -15.71 -2.79
CA GLU A 250 -20.36 -15.72 -2.69
C GLU A 250 -20.79 -14.79 -1.56
N VAL A 251 -21.69 -13.87 -1.88
CA VAL A 251 -22.24 -12.92 -0.91
C VAL A 251 -23.28 -13.63 -0.05
N LEU A 252 -23.00 -13.74 1.26
CA LEU A 252 -23.89 -14.40 2.21
C LEU A 252 -24.91 -13.43 2.81
N LYS A 253 -24.50 -12.19 3.07
CA LYS A 253 -25.36 -11.19 3.69
C LYS A 253 -24.96 -9.78 3.24
N THR A 254 -25.96 -8.99 2.90
CA THR A 254 -25.84 -7.56 2.62
C THR A 254 -26.60 -6.75 3.66
N GLU A 255 -26.15 -5.52 3.90
CA GLU A 255 -26.81 -4.56 4.78
C GLU A 255 -26.74 -3.16 4.19
N ILE A 256 -27.76 -2.34 4.43
CA ILE A 256 -27.77 -0.94 4.00
C ILE A 256 -27.17 -0.11 5.13
N ILE A 257 -25.95 0.41 4.91
CA ILE A 257 -25.26 1.24 5.89
C ILE A 257 -24.94 2.58 5.25
N GLY A 258 -25.43 3.68 5.84
CA GLY A 258 -25.28 5.02 5.28
C GLY A 258 -25.92 5.19 3.90
N GLY A 259 -27.04 4.51 3.65
CA GLY A 259 -27.77 4.56 2.37
C GLY A 259 -27.15 3.74 1.23
N LYS A 260 -26.09 2.96 1.49
CA LYS A 260 -25.44 2.09 0.50
C LYS A 260 -25.54 0.62 0.90
N THR A 261 -25.88 -0.24 -0.06
CA THR A 261 -25.82 -1.69 0.12
C THR A 261 -24.35 -2.12 0.23
N ARG A 262 -23.99 -2.72 1.35
CA ARG A 262 -22.64 -3.25 1.60
C ARG A 262 -22.70 -4.74 1.86
N ILE A 263 -21.67 -5.45 1.39
CA ILE A 263 -21.47 -6.87 1.68
C ILE A 263 -20.87 -6.97 3.08
N ILE A 264 -21.62 -7.57 4.01
CA ILE A 264 -21.19 -7.73 5.41
C ILE A 264 -20.69 -9.14 5.68
N ALA A 265 -21.17 -10.15 4.93
CA ALA A 265 -20.64 -11.50 5.00
C ALA A 265 -20.48 -12.07 3.59
N GLU A 266 -19.33 -12.69 3.34
CA GLU A 266 -18.97 -13.33 2.08
C GLU A 266 -18.16 -14.61 2.38
N ARG A 267 -18.26 -15.61 1.51
CA ARG A 267 -17.41 -16.81 1.57
C ARG A 267 -16.65 -17.01 0.28
N SER A 268 -15.39 -17.41 0.40
CA SER A 268 -14.57 -17.81 -0.73
C SER A 268 -15.05 -19.17 -1.25
N VAL A 269 -15.28 -19.27 -2.56
CA VAL A 269 -15.70 -20.50 -3.25
C VAL A 269 -14.73 -20.83 -4.38
N LEU A 270 -14.69 -22.08 -4.81
CA LEU A 270 -13.95 -22.46 -6.00
C LEU A 270 -14.62 -21.90 -7.27
N PRO A 271 -13.88 -21.65 -8.36
CA PRO A 271 -14.44 -21.14 -9.62
C PRO A 271 -15.59 -21.99 -10.18
N ALA A 272 -15.54 -23.31 -9.92
CA ALA A 272 -16.57 -24.26 -10.34
C ALA A 272 -17.88 -24.12 -9.55
N ASN A 273 -17.82 -23.56 -8.35
CA ASN A 273 -18.96 -23.38 -7.45
C ASN A 273 -19.40 -21.91 -7.37
N PHE A 274 -18.88 -21.05 -8.24
CA PHE A 274 -19.23 -19.64 -8.27
C PHE A 274 -20.56 -19.45 -8.99
N ASP A 275 -21.49 -18.75 -8.34
CA ASP A 275 -22.78 -18.41 -8.94
C ASP A 275 -22.62 -17.26 -9.93
N GLY A 276 -22.74 -17.57 -11.23
CA GLY A 276 -22.57 -16.63 -12.35
C GLY A 276 -21.38 -16.93 -13.26
N GLU A 277 -21.03 -15.98 -14.14
CA GLU A 277 -19.87 -16.12 -15.02
C GLU A 277 -18.56 -16.05 -14.25
N ASN A 278 -17.89 -17.19 -14.11
CA ASN A 278 -16.66 -17.28 -13.32
C ASN A 278 -15.42 -16.66 -13.99
N HIS A 279 -15.46 -16.35 -15.29
CA HIS A 279 -14.35 -15.80 -16.08
C HIS A 279 -12.98 -16.48 -15.85
N MET A 280 -12.98 -17.80 -15.60
CA MET A 280 -11.82 -18.51 -15.05
C MET A 280 -10.52 -18.33 -15.86
N ILE A 281 -10.60 -18.46 -17.19
CA ILE A 281 -9.43 -18.32 -18.08
C ILE A 281 -8.82 -16.91 -17.95
N PHE A 282 -9.67 -15.89 -17.95
CA PHE A 282 -9.22 -14.50 -17.86
C PHE A 282 -8.66 -14.17 -16.48
N ALA A 283 -9.26 -14.72 -15.42
CA ALA A 283 -8.76 -14.61 -14.05
C ALA A 283 -7.37 -15.23 -13.91
N ILE A 284 -7.17 -16.45 -14.44
CA ILE A 284 -5.84 -17.11 -14.43
C ILE A 284 -4.81 -16.28 -15.20
N PHE A 285 -5.17 -15.77 -16.38
CA PHE A 285 -4.29 -14.90 -17.15
C PHE A 285 -3.89 -13.66 -16.35
N LEU A 286 -4.84 -12.94 -15.76
CA LEU A 286 -4.57 -11.74 -14.98
C LEU A 286 -3.80 -12.04 -13.68
N PHE A 287 -4.05 -13.16 -13.04
CA PHE A 287 -3.24 -13.64 -11.92
C PHE A 287 -1.78 -13.81 -12.33
N ILE A 288 -1.51 -14.47 -13.46
CA ILE A 288 -0.14 -14.65 -13.99
C ILE A 288 0.48 -13.29 -14.32
N VAL A 289 -0.26 -12.41 -14.98
CA VAL A 289 0.21 -11.05 -15.32
C VAL A 289 0.56 -10.26 -14.04
N GLY A 290 -0.28 -10.32 -13.02
CA GLY A 290 -0.01 -9.68 -11.73
C GLY A 290 1.25 -10.25 -11.07
N PHE A 291 1.36 -11.57 -11.00
CA PHE A 291 2.53 -12.24 -10.42
C PHE A 291 3.84 -11.86 -11.15
N LEU A 292 3.83 -11.89 -12.49
CA LEU A 292 4.99 -11.53 -13.32
C LEU A 292 5.34 -10.04 -13.22
N THR A 293 4.35 -9.16 -13.00
CA THR A 293 4.58 -7.73 -12.85
C THR A 293 5.51 -7.43 -11.67
N ILE A 294 5.29 -8.06 -10.51
CA ILE A 294 6.20 -7.91 -9.35
C ILE A 294 7.60 -8.43 -9.67
N ILE A 295 7.70 -9.60 -10.30
CA ILE A 295 9.00 -10.20 -10.64
C ILE A 295 9.81 -9.29 -11.57
N LEU A 296 9.14 -8.70 -12.58
CA LEU A 296 9.78 -7.79 -13.52
C LEU A 296 10.25 -6.51 -12.81
N LEU A 297 9.41 -5.92 -11.95
CA LEU A 297 9.76 -4.73 -11.19
C LEU A 297 10.95 -4.97 -10.25
N GLU A 298 11.00 -6.12 -9.56
CA GLU A 298 12.14 -6.52 -8.72
C GLU A 298 13.41 -6.65 -9.55
N LYS A 299 13.35 -7.38 -10.67
CA LYS A 299 14.53 -7.60 -11.54
C LYS A 299 15.08 -6.30 -12.13
N ILE A 300 14.22 -5.31 -12.38
CA ILE A 300 14.63 -3.97 -12.83
C ILE A 300 15.29 -3.19 -11.68
N GLY A 301 14.77 -3.32 -10.46
CA GLY A 301 15.37 -2.75 -9.25
C GLY A 301 16.79 -3.28 -8.98
N ASP A 302 16.95 -4.60 -8.97
CA ASP A 302 18.22 -5.28 -8.65
C ASP A 302 19.35 -4.98 -9.66
N LYS A 303 19.00 -4.72 -10.93
CA LYS A 303 19.97 -4.36 -11.97
C LYS A 303 20.57 -2.97 -11.82
N LYS A 304 19.96 -2.08 -11.03
CA LYS A 304 20.52 -0.75 -10.74
C LYS A 304 21.38 -0.71 -9.47
N THR A 305 21.33 -1.76 -8.65
CA THR A 305 22.14 -1.92 -7.43
C THR A 305 23.50 -2.59 -7.67
N ASN A 306 23.72 -3.18 -8.85
CA ASN A 306 25.00 -3.76 -9.30
C ASN A 306 25.59 -2.92 -10.43
#